data_AF-A0A842RFS8-F1
#
_entry.id   AF-A0A842RFS8-F1
#
_cell.length_a   1.000
_cell.length_b   1.000
_cell.length_c   1.000
_cell.angle_alpha   90.00
_cell.angle_beta   90.00
_cell.angle_gamma   90.00
#
_symmetry.space_group_name_H-M   'P 1'
#
loop_
_entity.id
_entity.type
_entity.pdbx_description
1 polymer ?
#
loop_
_entity_poly.entity_id
_entity_poly.type
_entity_poly.pdbx_seq_one_letter_code
_entity_poly.pdbx_strand_id
1 'polypeptide(L)'
;MLEDKKEEEPQKVHSTRRGIHSEIEEILVKKLFTMVENIEVLDSGQLNFQPYSDHYLLQLEAFLEKKFNQGIFDFKEDTQVAAFLQRIKKEREHREFDL
;
A
#
# COMPACT_ATOMS: atom_id res chain seq x y z
N MET A 1 23.98 -21.00 56.21
CA MET A 1 24.31 -20.46 54.87
C MET A 1 23.25 -20.99 53.93
N LEU A 2 22.29 -20.14 53.57
CA LEU A 2 21.24 -20.47 52.60
C LEU A 2 21.65 -19.79 51.30
N GLU A 3 21.99 -20.59 50.29
CA GLU A 3 22.39 -20.11 48.98
C GLU A 3 21.19 -19.47 48.27
N ASP A 4 21.36 -18.19 47.92
CA ASP A 4 20.49 -17.38 47.07
C ASP A 4 20.14 -18.12 45.78
N LYS A 5 18.86 -18.52 45.66
CA LYS A 5 18.27 -18.85 44.37
C LYS A 5 18.19 -17.57 43.56
N LYS A 6 19.09 -17.41 42.60
CA LYS A 6 18.98 -16.41 41.53
C LYS A 6 17.64 -16.60 40.83
N GLU A 7 16.74 -15.65 41.02
CA GLU A 7 15.56 -15.47 40.16
C GLU A 7 16.08 -15.12 38.76
N GLU A 8 15.93 -16.04 37.81
CA GLU A 8 16.06 -15.74 36.38
C GLU A 8 14.96 -14.74 36.01
N GLU A 9 15.34 -13.52 35.68
CA GLU A 9 14.44 -12.52 35.11
C GLU A 9 13.73 -13.12 33.88
N PRO A 10 12.40 -12.90 33.73
CA PRO A 10 11.66 -13.46 32.60
C PRO A 10 12.27 -12.93 31.30
N GLN A 11 12.77 -13.85 30.45
CA GLN A 11 13.25 -13.53 29.12
C GLN A 11 12.20 -12.68 28.39
N LYS A 12 12.54 -11.43 28.07
CA LYS A 12 11.72 -10.58 27.20
C LYS A 12 11.59 -11.28 25.85
N VAL A 13 10.45 -11.92 25.63
CA VAL A 13 10.07 -12.45 24.31
C VAL A 13 9.86 -11.24 23.41
N HIS A 14 10.90 -10.83 22.67
CA HIS A 14 10.76 -9.83 21.63
C HIS A 14 9.77 -10.37 20.61
N SER A 15 8.63 -9.69 20.47
CA SER A 15 7.55 -10.10 19.57
C SER A 15 8.02 -9.97 18.11
N THR A 16 8.56 -11.05 17.55
CA THR A 16 9.08 -11.14 16.17
C THR A 16 8.01 -10.92 15.11
N ARG A 17 6.73 -11.13 15.44
CA ARG A 17 5.60 -10.93 14.51
C ARG A 17 5.40 -9.47 14.10
N ARG A 18 5.68 -8.50 14.98
CA ARG A 18 5.54 -7.07 14.64
C ARG A 18 6.63 -6.62 13.66
N GLY A 19 7.85 -7.13 13.79
CA GLY A 19 8.97 -6.82 12.88
C GLY A 19 8.70 -7.30 11.45
N ILE A 20 8.35 -8.57 11.30
CA ILE A 20 8.05 -9.18 9.99
C ILE A 20 6.89 -8.47 9.29
N HIS A 21 5.84 -8.09 10.05
CA HIS A 21 4.72 -7.38 9.47
C HIS A 21 5.13 -6.02 8.90
N SER A 22 5.94 -5.24 9.64
CA SER A 22 6.43 -3.95 9.16
C SER A 22 7.31 -4.08 7.92
N GLU A 23 8.19 -5.09 7.86
CA GLU A 23 9.04 -5.35 6.69
C GLU A 23 8.20 -5.73 5.46
N ILE A 24 7.17 -6.57 5.63
CA ILE A 24 6.26 -6.93 4.55
C ILE A 24 5.48 -5.71 4.06
N GLU A 25 4.97 -4.87 4.97
CA GLU A 25 4.25 -3.64 4.61
C GLU A 25 5.15 -2.69 3.80
N GLU A 26 6.40 -2.51 4.21
CA GLU A 26 7.36 -1.67 3.49
C GLU A 26 7.63 -2.19 2.06
N ILE A 27 7.80 -3.51 1.90
CA ILE A 27 7.99 -4.13 0.58
C ILE A 27 6.77 -3.92 -0.31
N LEU A 28 5.56 -4.11 0.23
CA LEU A 28 4.32 -3.91 -0.53
C LEU A 28 4.15 -2.45 -0.95
N VAL A 29 4.43 -1.51 -0.06
CA VAL A 29 4.39 -0.08 -0.37
C VAL A 29 5.38 0.27 -1.47
N LYS A 30 6.64 -0.20 -1.39
CA LYS A 30 7.63 0.03 -2.44
C LYS A 30 7.17 -0.48 -3.80
N LYS A 31 6.59 -1.69 -3.85
CA LYS A 31 6.04 -2.25 -5.10
C LYS A 31 4.93 -1.39 -5.71
N LEU A 32 4.04 -0.85 -4.88
CA LEU A 32 2.97 0.04 -5.33
C LEU A 32 3.52 1.37 -5.85
N PHE A 33 4.54 1.94 -5.20
CA PHE A 33 5.21 3.15 -5.70
C PHE A 33 5.91 2.90 -7.05
N THR A 34 6.67 1.82 -7.17
CA THR A 34 7.30 1.44 -8.44
C THR A 34 6.26 1.20 -9.53
N MET A 35 5.08 0.68 -9.21
CA MET A 35 3.97 0.58 -10.17
C MET A 35 3.54 1.97 -10.65
N VAL A 36 3.32 2.93 -9.73
CA VAL A 36 2.95 4.31 -10.10
C VAL A 36 3.99 4.96 -11.01
N GLU A 37 5.28 4.79 -10.71
CA GLU A 37 6.38 5.35 -11.51
C GLU A 37 6.45 4.78 -12.93
N ASN A 38 6.02 3.53 -13.11
CA ASN A 38 6.06 2.83 -14.40
C ASN A 38 4.75 2.92 -15.19
N ILE A 39 3.71 3.58 -14.65
CA ILE A 39 2.49 3.87 -15.41
C ILE A 39 2.84 4.93 -16.46
N GLU A 40 2.83 4.50 -17.72
CA GLU A 40 3.09 5.39 -18.85
C GLU A 40 1.94 6.37 -19.05
N VAL A 41 2.28 7.60 -19.44
CA VAL A 41 1.31 8.59 -19.91
C VAL A 41 1.30 8.54 -21.44
N LEU A 42 0.17 8.18 -22.03
CA LEU A 42 -0.02 8.16 -23.48
C LEU A 42 -0.02 9.57 -24.07
N ASP A 43 0.20 9.70 -25.38
CA ASP A 43 0.12 10.99 -26.10
C ASP A 43 -1.24 11.69 -25.96
N SER A 44 -2.29 10.92 -25.66
CA SER A 44 -3.64 11.43 -25.35
C SER A 44 -3.76 12.05 -23.94
N GLY A 45 -2.72 11.98 -23.11
CA GLY A 45 -2.73 12.37 -21.69
C GLY A 45 -3.41 11.35 -20.76
N GLN A 46 -3.82 10.20 -21.30
CA GLN A 46 -4.38 9.09 -20.53
C GLN A 46 -3.26 8.26 -19.90
N LEU A 47 -3.58 7.60 -18.79
CA LEU A 47 -2.66 6.67 -18.13
C LEU A 47 -2.82 5.29 -18.74
N ASN A 48 -1.70 4.66 -19.07
CA ASN A 48 -1.67 3.30 -19.56
C ASN A 48 -1.49 2.33 -18.40
N PHE A 49 -2.58 1.67 -18.01
CA PHE A 49 -2.55 0.67 -16.94
C PHE A 49 -2.30 -0.76 -17.47
N GLN A 50 -1.98 -0.96 -18.76
CA GLN A 50 -2.02 -2.28 -19.39
C GLN A 50 -0.92 -3.30 -19.05
N PRO A 51 0.23 -3.02 -18.41
CA PRO A 51 0.99 -4.16 -17.87
C PRO A 51 0.38 -4.67 -16.55
N TYR A 52 -0.53 -3.94 -15.91
CA TYR A 52 -1.02 -4.26 -14.58
C TYR A 52 -2.37 -4.98 -14.60
N SER A 53 -2.40 -6.13 -13.92
CA SER A 53 -3.64 -6.87 -13.69
C SER A 53 -4.57 -6.15 -12.72
N ASP A 54 -5.85 -6.51 -12.77
CA ASP A 54 -6.89 -5.89 -11.94
C ASP A 54 -6.64 -6.08 -10.45
N HIS A 55 -5.96 -7.17 -10.07
CA HIS A 55 -5.53 -7.40 -8.70
C HIS A 55 -4.57 -6.32 -8.19
N TYR A 56 -3.59 -5.93 -9.01
CA TYR A 56 -2.66 -4.86 -8.64
C TYR A 56 -3.34 -3.49 -8.62
N LEU A 57 -4.27 -3.24 -9.56
CA LEU A 57 -5.07 -2.02 -9.55
C LEU A 57 -5.94 -1.91 -8.28
N LEU A 58 -6.55 -3.02 -7.83
CA LEU A 58 -7.28 -3.08 -6.55
C LEU A 58 -6.41 -2.76 -5.35
N GLN A 59 -5.20 -3.35 -5.30
CA GLN A 59 -4.27 -3.12 -4.20
C GLN A 59 -3.83 -1.66 -4.15
N LEU A 60 -3.58 -1.05 -5.31
CA LEU A 60 -3.20 0.35 -5.41
C LEU A 60 -4.36 1.29 -5.04
N GLU A 61 -5.57 1.00 -5.51
CA GLU A 61 -6.79 1.73 -5.14
C GLU A 61 -6.99 1.72 -3.62
N ALA A 62 -7.06 0.52 -3.02
CA ALA A 62 -7.28 0.34 -1.59
C ALA A 62 -6.16 0.99 -0.74
N PHE A 63 -4.93 0.95 -1.23
CA PHE A 63 -3.81 1.63 -0.58
C PHE A 63 -4.01 3.14 -0.54
N LEU A 64 -4.33 3.76 -1.68
CA LEU A 64 -4.56 5.20 -1.77
C LEU A 64 -5.77 5.63 -0.92
N GLU A 65 -6.88 4.90 -0.99
CA GLU A 65 -8.05 5.14 -0.14
C GLU A 65 -7.71 5.08 1.34
N LYS A 66 -6.93 4.09 1.77
CA LYS A 66 -6.45 4.00 3.14
C LYS A 66 -5.63 5.23 3.52
N LYS A 67 -4.78 5.76 2.63
CA LYS A 67 -3.97 6.96 2.91
C LYS A 67 -4.81 8.23 3.02
N PHE A 68 -5.84 8.39 2.21
CA PHE A 68 -6.83 9.47 2.39
C PHE A 68 -7.60 9.33 3.71
N ASN A 69 -8.07 8.12 4.04
CA ASN A 69 -8.81 7.86 5.28
C ASN A 69 -7.94 8.07 6.55
N GLN A 70 -6.63 7.87 6.43
CA GLN A 70 -5.66 8.15 7.49
C GLN A 70 -5.30 9.64 7.61
N GLY A 71 -5.78 10.49 6.70
CA GLY A 71 -5.43 11.91 6.63
C GLY A 71 -3.98 12.16 6.20
N ILE A 72 -3.32 11.16 5.58
CA ILE A 72 -1.98 11.33 5.01
C ILE A 72 -2.07 12.16 3.72
N PHE A 73 -3.13 11.93 2.94
CA PHE A 73 -3.52 12.77 1.82
C PHE A 73 -4.84 13.46 2.13
N ASP A 74 -5.02 14.66 1.61
CA ASP A 74 -6.26 15.42 1.67
C ASP A 74 -6.88 15.55 0.27
N PHE A 75 -8.17 15.25 0.13
CA PHE A 75 -8.85 15.27 -1.18
C PHE A 75 -8.89 16.65 -1.85
N LYS A 76 -8.81 17.73 -1.08
CA LYS A 76 -8.85 19.11 -1.56
C LYS A 76 -7.46 19.65 -1.85
N GLU A 77 -6.46 19.25 -1.07
CA GLU A 77 -5.07 19.71 -1.25
C GLU A 77 -4.32 18.81 -2.26
N ASP A 78 -4.43 17.49 -2.14
CA ASP A 78 -3.73 16.51 -2.98
C ASP A 78 -4.54 16.13 -4.24
N THR A 79 -4.97 17.14 -4.98
CA THR A 79 -5.85 16.99 -6.16
C THR A 79 -5.30 16.04 -7.23
N GLN A 80 -3.98 15.97 -7.40
CA GLN A 80 -3.34 15.05 -8.35
C GLN A 80 -3.48 13.59 -7.92
N VAL A 81 -3.28 13.31 -6.63
CA VAL A 81 -3.43 11.96 -6.07
C VAL A 81 -4.90 11.54 -6.10
N ALA A 82 -5.81 12.46 -5.79
CA ALA A 82 -7.24 12.23 -5.89
C ALA A 82 -7.66 11.94 -7.35
N ALA A 83 -7.18 12.71 -8.32
CA ALA A 83 -7.45 12.48 -9.73
C ALA A 83 -6.88 11.14 -10.22
N PHE A 84 -5.70 10.76 -9.75
CA PHE A 84 -5.10 9.46 -10.04
C PHE A 84 -5.94 8.30 -9.50
N LEU A 85 -6.40 8.39 -8.24
CA LEU A 85 -7.32 7.40 -7.65
C LEU A 85 -8.60 7.25 -8.49
N GLN A 86 -9.20 8.37 -8.94
CA GLN A 86 -10.39 8.33 -9.80
C GLN A 86 -10.12 7.66 -11.15
N ARG A 87 -8.92 7.86 -11.73
CA ARG A 87 -8.53 7.18 -12.99
C ARG A 87 -8.42 5.66 -12.81
N ILE A 88 -7.86 5.19 -11.68
CA ILE A 88 -7.80 3.76 -11.38
C ILE A 88 -9.20 3.16 -11.26
N LYS A 89 -10.11 3.84 -10.53
CA LYS A 89 -11.50 3.38 -10.38
C LYS A 89 -12.21 3.24 -11.72
N LYS A 90 -12.09 4.26 -12.57
CA LYS A 90 -12.69 4.26 -13.90
C LYS A 90 -12.15 3.14 -14.78
N GLU A 91 -10.84 2.90 -14.74
CA GLU A 91 -10.21 1.79 -15.47
C GLU A 91 -10.74 0.43 -15.00
N ARG A 92 -10.87 0.24 -13.68
CA ARG A 92 -11.42 -0.99 -13.09
C ARG A 92 -12.88 -1.21 -13.49
N GLU A 93 -13.72 -0.19 -13.37
CA GLU A 93 -15.12 -0.25 -13.78
C GLU A 93 -15.22 -0.64 -15.25
N HIS A 94 -14.43 -0.01 -16.13
CA HIS A 94 -14.44 -0.34 -17.56
C HIS A 94 -14.11 -1.81 -17.83
N ARG A 95 -13.09 -2.36 -17.16
CA ARG A 95 -12.68 -3.77 -17.31
C ARG A 95 -13.70 -4.75 -16.71
N GLU A 96 -14.38 -4.38 -15.62
CA GLU A 96 -15.45 -5.20 -15.04
C GLU A 96 -16.69 -5.28 -15.95
N PHE A 97 -16.97 -4.23 -16.73
CA PHE A 97 -18.08 -4.22 -17.71
C PHE A 97 -17.76 -4.90 -19.05
N ASP A 98 -16.48 -5.01 -19.41
CA ASP A 98 -16.03 -5.68 -20.64
C ASP A 98 -15.85 -7.21 -20.48
N LEU A 99 -16.09 -7.75 -19.27
CA LEU A 99 -16.07 -9.19 -18.90
C LEU A 99 -17.48 -9.81 -18.91
#